data_AF-A0A967CS16-F1
#
_entry.id   AF-A0A967CS16-F1
#
_cell.length_a   1.000
_cell.length_b   1.000
_cell.length_c   1.000
_cell.angle_alpha   90.00
_cell.angle_beta   90.00
_cell.angle_gamma   90.00
#
_symmetry.space_group_name_H-M   'P 1'
#
loop_
_entity.id
_entity.type
_entity.pdbx_description
1 polymer ?
#
loop_
_entity_poly.entity_id
_entity_poly.type
_entity_poly.pdbx_seq_one_letter_code
_entity_poly.pdbx_strand_id
1 'polypeptide(L)'
;ELIIVQPPVTRRWVTTPKRIRSFELSLKRAVKAAAAPDAALKAGDHCRFCPAKPTCPVMTGAVDRATKVKLDALDNDLLGVYASNAVLLQGWIDDLHALVRAKIEKGATIPGWKIVAKRGTRKWAKEDAVVHWLDGKGLELVVSVSSGDTLAPESDPRPAVLQIGQQLTAALSKLV
;
A
#
# COMPACT_ATOMS: atom_id res chain seq x y z
N GLU A 1 16.91 -0.44 42.36
CA GLU A 1 16.59 -0.88 40.98
C GLU A 1 15.28 -0.23 40.55
N LEU A 2 15.11 0.09 39.26
CA LEU A 2 13.80 0.53 38.76
C LEU A 2 13.13 -0.63 38.02
N ILE A 3 11.86 -0.87 38.35
CA ILE A 3 11.04 -1.93 37.78
C ILE A 3 9.87 -1.29 37.03
N ILE A 4 9.73 -1.61 35.74
CA ILE A 4 8.57 -1.22 34.93
C ILE A 4 7.69 -2.46 34.75
N VAL A 5 6.39 -2.32 35.02
CA VAL A 5 5.38 -3.38 34.87
C VAL A 5 4.35 -2.93 33.82
N GLN A 6 4.26 -3.65 32.69
CA GLN A 6 3.28 -3.40 31.63
C GLN A 6 2.18 -4.49 31.64
N PRO A 7 0.88 -4.16 31.88
CA PRO A 7 -0.25 -5.08 31.66
C PRO A 7 -0.52 -5.31 30.16
N PRO A 8 -1.21 -6.38 29.70
CA PRO A 8 -1.95 -7.41 30.44
C PRO A 8 -1.12 -8.65 30.86
N VAL A 9 0.12 -8.76 30.39
CA VAL A 9 1.07 -9.81 30.81
C VAL A 9 2.20 -9.10 31.55
N THR A 10 2.34 -9.35 32.86
CA THR A 10 3.34 -8.71 33.74
C THR A 10 4.77 -9.00 33.26
N ARG A 11 5.26 -8.20 32.31
CA ARG A 11 6.65 -8.24 31.88
C ARG A 11 7.46 -7.38 32.83
N ARG A 12 8.34 -8.02 33.60
CA ARG A 12 9.27 -7.35 34.51
C ARG A 12 10.50 -6.91 33.73
N TRP A 13 10.76 -5.62 33.70
CA TRP A 13 12.01 -5.07 33.18
C TRP A 13 12.76 -4.32 34.26
N VAL A 14 14.04 -4.62 34.41
CA VAL A 14 14.92 -4.05 35.44
C VAL A 14 15.94 -3.12 34.78
N THR A 15 16.09 -1.92 35.34
CA THR A 15 17.11 -0.96 34.88
C THR A 15 17.76 -0.20 36.03
N THR A 16 18.84 0.49 35.72
CA THR A 16 19.59 1.34 36.67
C THR A 16 19.38 2.83 36.35
N PRO A 17 19.38 3.72 37.37
CA PRO A 17 19.31 5.16 37.14
C PRO A 17 20.41 5.67 36.20
N LYS A 18 21.62 5.09 36.27
CA LYS A 18 22.74 5.43 35.40
C LYS A 18 22.43 5.18 33.92
N ARG A 19 21.82 4.04 33.59
CA ARG A 19 21.41 3.70 32.22
C ARG A 19 20.30 4.62 31.70
N ILE A 20 19.36 5.01 32.55
CA ILE A 20 18.31 5.97 32.16
C ILE A 20 18.93 7.31 31.78
N ARG A 21 19.87 7.83 32.60
CA ARG A 21 20.57 9.09 32.30
C ARG A 21 21.38 9.02 31.00
N SER A 22 22.08 7.91 30.74
CA SER A 22 22.81 7.75 29.47
C SER A 22 21.88 7.66 28.27
N PHE A 23 20.75 6.96 28.42
CA PHE A 23 19.73 6.88 27.39
C PHE A 23 19.09 8.24 27.10
N GLU A 24 18.77 9.02 28.14
CA GLU A 24 18.23 10.38 27.98
C GLU A 24 19.16 11.26 27.15
N LEU A 25 20.47 11.20 27.42
CA LEU A 25 21.47 11.97 26.67
C LEU A 25 21.55 11.53 25.21
N SER A 26 21.53 10.21 24.97
CA SER A 26 21.51 9.63 23.62
C SER A 26 20.25 10.02 22.85
N LEU A 27 19.09 9.97 23.51
CA LEU A 27 17.80 10.32 22.93
C LEU A 27 17.76 11.79 22.53
N LYS A 28 18.17 12.70 23.42
CA LYS A 28 18.23 14.15 23.12
C LYS A 28 19.12 14.44 21.92
N ARG A 29 20.26 13.75 21.78
CA ARG A 29 21.14 13.88 20.61
C ARG A 29 20.48 13.36 19.33
N ALA A 30 19.87 12.18 19.38
CA ALA A 30 19.19 11.58 18.23
C ALA A 30 18.00 12.42 17.75
N VAL A 31 17.19 12.96 18.66
CA VAL A 31 16.05 13.84 18.32
C VAL A 31 16.53 15.12 17.63
N LYS A 32 17.59 15.75 18.15
CA LYS A 32 18.19 16.94 17.49
C LYS A 32 18.72 16.63 16.10
N ALA A 33 19.39 15.49 15.93
CA ALA A 33 19.92 15.07 14.63
C ALA A 33 18.80 14.75 13.62
N ALA A 34 17.69 14.15 14.08
CA ALA A 34 16.56 13.83 13.22
C ALA A 34 15.72 15.06 12.80
N ALA A 35 15.75 16.14 13.60
CA ALA A 35 15.05 17.38 13.30
C ALA A 35 15.83 18.34 12.38
N ALA A 36 17.09 18.01 12.06
CA ALA A 36 17.90 18.80 11.15
C ALA A 36 17.37 18.70 9.70
N PRO A 37 17.47 19.77 8.89
CA PRO A 37 17.00 19.76 7.50
C PRO A 37 17.77 18.76 6.62
N ASP A 38 18.99 18.40 7.01
CA ASP A 38 19.89 17.45 6.35
C ASP A 38 20.00 16.12 7.13
N ALA A 39 18.95 15.74 7.87
CA ALA A 39 18.92 14.51 8.65
C ALA A 39 19.31 13.28 7.80
N ALA A 40 20.31 12.54 8.27
CA ALA A 40 20.84 11.39 7.55
C ALA A 40 19.79 10.29 7.37
N LEU A 41 19.48 9.95 6.12
CA LEU A 41 18.57 8.85 5.79
C LEU A 41 19.34 7.52 5.77
N LYS A 42 18.90 6.57 6.60
CA LYS A 42 19.48 5.22 6.66
C LYS A 42 18.42 4.18 6.35
N ALA A 43 18.63 3.40 5.29
CA ALA A 43 17.77 2.27 4.98
C ALA A 43 17.98 1.12 5.99
N GLY A 44 16.91 0.41 6.34
CA GLY A 44 16.92 -0.78 7.20
C GLY A 44 15.53 -1.41 7.31
N ASP A 45 15.35 -2.38 8.21
CA ASP A 45 14.09 -3.15 8.34
C ASP A 45 12.86 -2.27 8.62
N HIS A 46 13.08 -1.15 9.31
CA HIS A 46 12.04 -0.17 9.63
C HIS A 46 11.46 0.53 8.38
N CYS A 47 12.17 0.52 7.25
CA CYS A 47 11.68 1.10 5.99
C CYS A 47 10.41 0.42 5.47
N ARG A 48 10.16 -0.85 5.86
CA ARG A 48 8.94 -1.58 5.50
C ARG A 48 7.66 -0.91 6.02
N PHE A 49 7.75 -0.19 7.14
CA PHE A 49 6.63 0.47 7.81
C PHE A 49 6.65 2.00 7.63
N CYS A 50 7.54 2.53 6.78
CA CYS A 50 7.72 3.97 6.64
C CYS A 50 6.62 4.58 5.74
N PRO A 51 5.84 5.58 6.20
CA PRO A 51 4.80 6.21 5.38
C PRO A 51 5.37 7.10 4.27
N ALA A 52 6.61 7.59 4.43
CA ALA A 52 7.31 8.39 3.42
C ALA A 52 8.01 7.53 2.35
N LYS A 53 7.83 6.20 2.37
CA LYS A 53 8.45 5.27 1.41
C LYS A 53 8.19 5.66 -0.06
N PRO A 54 6.99 6.13 -0.48
CA PRO A 54 6.74 6.59 -1.84
C PRO A 54 7.65 7.71 -2.33
N THR A 55 8.04 8.64 -1.44
CA THR A 55 8.80 9.85 -1.77
C THR A 55 10.24 9.83 -1.21
N CYS A 56 10.66 8.73 -0.58
CA CYS A 56 11.97 8.62 0.04
C CYS A 56 13.09 8.52 -1.02
N PRO A 57 14.09 9.43 -1.02
CA PRO A 57 15.16 9.43 -2.02
C PRO A 57 16.06 8.18 -1.94
N VAL A 58 16.20 7.57 -0.75
CA VAL A 58 17.00 6.35 -0.57
C VAL A 58 16.31 5.13 -1.19
N MET A 59 14.97 5.03 -1.04
CA MET A 59 14.20 3.91 -1.59
C MET A 59 14.00 4.04 -3.10
N THR A 60 13.62 5.23 -3.58
CA THR A 60 13.47 5.52 -5.02
C THR A 60 14.78 5.32 -5.77
N GLY A 61 15.90 5.83 -5.24
CA GLY A 61 17.23 5.59 -5.83
C GLY A 61 17.68 4.13 -5.82
N ALA A 62 17.17 3.29 -4.91
CA ALA A 62 17.42 1.84 -4.94
C ALA A 62 16.63 1.14 -6.05
N VAL A 63 15.40 1.59 -6.32
CA VAL A 63 14.57 1.11 -7.44
C VAL A 63 15.26 1.41 -8.78
N ASP A 64 15.72 2.64 -8.97
CA ASP A 64 16.38 3.08 -10.21
C ASP A 64 17.69 2.33 -10.49
N ARG A 65 18.39 1.88 -9.44
CA ARG A 65 19.59 1.02 -9.56
C ARG A 65 19.23 -0.42 -9.94
N ALA A 66 18.13 -0.95 -9.43
CA ALA A 66 17.69 -2.32 -9.71
C ALA A 66 17.24 -2.51 -11.17
N THR A 67 16.66 -1.49 -11.81
CA THR A 67 16.21 -1.55 -13.22
C THR A 67 17.35 -1.75 -14.23
N LYS A 68 18.60 -1.54 -13.84
CA LYS A 68 19.77 -1.59 -14.74
C LYS A 68 20.57 -2.91 -14.70
N VAL A 69 20.18 -3.89 -13.88
CA VAL A 69 20.91 -5.16 -13.72
C VAL A 69 20.23 -6.27 -14.51
N LYS A 70 20.97 -6.96 -15.39
CA LYS A 70 20.50 -8.18 -16.08
C LYS A 70 20.50 -9.34 -15.08
N LEU A 71 19.37 -10.05 -14.96
CA LEU A 71 19.13 -11.06 -13.92
C LEU A 71 19.93 -12.36 -14.11
N ASP A 72 20.40 -12.63 -15.33
CA ASP A 72 20.87 -13.97 -15.75
C ASP A 72 22.28 -14.34 -15.27
N ALA A 73 23.01 -13.42 -14.62
CA ALA A 73 24.40 -13.63 -14.19
C ALA A 73 24.62 -13.33 -12.68
N LEU A 74 23.56 -13.43 -11.88
CA LEU A 74 23.61 -13.13 -10.45
C LEU A 74 23.94 -14.38 -9.63
N ASP A 75 24.91 -14.22 -8.72
CA ASP A 75 25.25 -15.23 -7.72
C ASP A 75 24.10 -15.42 -6.71
N ASN A 76 24.00 -16.61 -6.10
CA ASN A 76 22.91 -17.00 -5.19
C ASN A 76 22.79 -16.07 -3.98
N ASP A 77 23.93 -15.60 -3.45
CA ASP A 77 23.94 -14.65 -2.33
C ASP A 77 23.36 -13.29 -2.73
N LEU A 78 23.69 -12.82 -3.94
CA LEU A 78 23.12 -11.59 -4.50
C LEU A 78 21.64 -11.76 -4.82
N LEU A 79 21.21 -12.93 -5.31
CA LEU A 79 19.80 -13.25 -5.52
C LEU A 79 19.00 -13.15 -4.22
N GLY A 80 19.54 -13.59 -3.08
CA GLY A 80 18.89 -13.43 -1.78
C GLY A 80 18.68 -11.96 -1.38
N VAL A 81 19.67 -11.11 -1.65
CA VAL A 81 19.58 -9.66 -1.43
C VAL A 81 18.55 -9.03 -2.38
N TYR A 82 18.58 -9.37 -3.68
CA TYR A 82 17.61 -8.87 -4.66
C TYR A 82 16.19 -9.35 -4.39
N ALA A 83 16.00 -10.58 -3.92
CA ALA A 83 14.68 -11.09 -3.53
C ALA A 83 14.11 -10.31 -2.34
N SER A 84 14.95 -9.99 -1.35
CA SER A 84 14.56 -9.15 -0.21
C SER A 84 14.21 -7.72 -0.65
N ASN A 85 14.99 -7.16 -1.59
CA ASN A 85 14.67 -5.87 -2.22
C ASN A 85 13.37 -5.95 -3.02
N ALA A 86 13.10 -7.04 -3.74
CA ALA A 86 11.85 -7.22 -4.49
C ALA A 86 10.62 -7.17 -3.58
N VAL A 87 10.67 -7.76 -2.38
CA VAL A 87 9.58 -7.64 -1.39
C VAL A 87 9.37 -6.19 -0.96
N LEU A 88 10.45 -5.44 -0.75
CA LEU A 88 10.36 -4.02 -0.41
C LEU A 88 9.80 -3.18 -1.58
N LEU A 89 10.22 -3.47 -2.81
CA LEU A 89 9.75 -2.85 -4.04
C LEU A 89 8.27 -3.13 -4.29
N GLN A 90 7.83 -4.37 -4.10
CA GLN A 90 6.44 -4.74 -4.22
C GLN A 90 5.56 -3.92 -3.27
N GLY A 91 5.97 -3.80 -2.00
CA GLY A 91 5.24 -2.96 -1.05
C GLY A 91 5.24 -1.48 -1.45
N TRP A 92 6.32 -0.97 -2.07
CA TRP A 92 6.35 0.40 -2.57
C TRP A 92 5.41 0.61 -3.76
N ILE A 93 5.32 -0.37 -4.67
CA ILE A 93 4.35 -0.37 -5.77
C ILE A 93 2.91 -0.37 -5.23
N ASP A 94 2.63 -1.19 -4.22
CA ASP A 94 1.31 -1.26 -3.58
C ASP A 94 0.95 0.09 -2.91
N ASP A 95 1.90 0.70 -2.19
CA ASP A 95 1.74 2.02 -1.57
C ASP A 95 1.51 3.12 -2.62
N LEU A 96 2.22 3.07 -3.76
CA LEU A 96 2.02 3.98 -4.88
C LEU A 96 0.64 3.83 -5.48
N HIS A 97 0.18 2.61 -5.75
CA HIS A 97 -1.17 2.36 -6.25
C HIS A 97 -2.24 2.86 -5.27
N ALA A 98 -2.04 2.69 -3.96
CA ALA A 98 -2.93 3.22 -2.93
C ALA A 98 -2.97 4.77 -2.96
N LEU A 99 -1.82 5.42 -3.13
CA LEU A 99 -1.73 6.87 -3.21
C LEU A 99 -2.39 7.41 -4.49
N VAL A 100 -2.14 6.78 -5.64
CA VAL A 100 -2.76 7.11 -6.93
C VAL A 100 -4.28 6.99 -6.80
N ARG A 101 -4.77 5.87 -6.26
CA ARG A 101 -6.19 5.65 -6.00
C ARG A 101 -6.78 6.75 -5.11
N ALA A 102 -6.17 7.03 -3.96
CA ALA A 102 -6.65 8.05 -3.02
C ALA A 102 -6.69 9.46 -3.64
N LYS A 103 -5.75 9.78 -4.54
CA LYS A 103 -5.75 11.07 -5.26
C LYS A 103 -6.88 11.14 -6.29
N ILE A 104 -7.12 10.06 -7.05
CA ILE A 104 -8.22 10.00 -8.02
C ILE A 104 -9.58 10.03 -7.31
N GLU A 105 -9.73 9.34 -6.18
CA GLU A 105 -10.94 9.38 -5.34
C GLU A 105 -11.22 10.81 -4.82
N LYS A 106 -10.17 11.57 -4.48
CA LYS A 106 -10.27 12.99 -4.11
C LYS A 106 -10.53 13.94 -5.29
N GLY A 107 -10.65 13.43 -6.52
CA GLY A 107 -10.95 14.19 -7.72
C GLY A 107 -9.73 14.74 -8.47
N ALA A 108 -8.51 14.35 -8.09
CA ALA A 108 -7.32 14.71 -8.87
C ALA A 108 -7.14 13.78 -10.06
N THR A 109 -6.88 14.33 -11.24
CA THR A 109 -6.56 13.53 -12.43
C THR A 109 -5.07 13.18 -12.44
N ILE A 110 -4.75 11.90 -12.66
CA ILE A 110 -3.38 11.42 -12.78
C ILE A 110 -3.19 10.96 -14.23
N PRO A 111 -2.25 11.55 -14.99
CA PRO A 111 -2.01 11.17 -16.38
C PRO A 111 -1.70 9.67 -16.52
N GLY A 112 -2.34 9.00 -17.48
CA GLY A 112 -2.09 7.59 -17.79
C GLY A 112 -2.77 6.58 -16.86
N TRP A 113 -3.53 7.01 -15.85
CA TRP A 113 -4.20 6.12 -14.89
C TRP A 113 -5.67 6.48 -14.70
N LYS A 114 -6.53 5.47 -14.63
CA LYS A 114 -7.97 5.60 -14.36
C LYS A 114 -8.48 4.51 -13.43
N ILE A 115 -9.59 4.80 -12.73
CA ILE A 115 -10.30 3.81 -11.92
C ILE A 115 -11.39 3.17 -12.78
N VAL A 116 -11.45 1.84 -12.76
CA VAL A 116 -12.35 1.05 -13.60
C VAL A 116 -13.06 -0.01 -12.74
N ALA A 117 -14.31 -0.31 -13.07
CA ALA A 117 -15.07 -1.38 -12.43
C ALA A 117 -14.35 -2.73 -12.58
N LYS A 118 -14.26 -3.47 -11.46
CA LYS A 118 -13.79 -4.84 -11.43
C LYS A 118 -14.76 -5.71 -12.21
N ARG A 119 -14.22 -6.70 -12.93
CA ARG A 119 -15.03 -7.69 -13.65
C ARG A 119 -15.22 -8.93 -12.77
N GLY A 120 -16.47 -9.35 -12.61
CA GLY A 120 -16.77 -10.70 -12.13
C GLY A 120 -16.29 -11.72 -13.15
N THR A 121 -15.39 -12.62 -12.74
CA THR A 121 -14.77 -13.62 -13.63
C THR A 121 -15.54 -14.94 -13.74
N ARG A 122 -16.62 -15.10 -12.97
CA ARG A 122 -17.43 -16.33 -12.99
C ARG A 122 -18.37 -16.31 -14.19
N LYS A 123 -18.30 -17.38 -15.00
CA LYS A 123 -19.21 -17.66 -16.12
C LYS A 123 -19.82 -19.04 -15.93
N TRP A 124 -21.06 -19.24 -16.38
CA TRP A 124 -21.67 -20.56 -16.39
C TRP A 124 -21.06 -21.39 -17.51
N ALA A 125 -20.76 -22.68 -17.26
CA ALA A 125 -20.17 -23.55 -18.28
C ALA A 125 -21.11 -23.80 -19.48
N LYS A 126 -22.43 -23.70 -19.27
CA LYS A 126 -23.48 -23.79 -20.29
C LYS A 126 -24.55 -22.75 -20.00
N GLU A 127 -24.41 -21.57 -20.59
CA GLU A 127 -25.31 -20.44 -20.31
C GLU A 127 -26.75 -20.73 -20.77
N ASP A 128 -26.93 -21.36 -21.93
CA ASP A 128 -28.26 -21.67 -22.50
C ASP A 128 -29.08 -22.61 -21.61
N ALA A 129 -28.42 -23.62 -21.03
CA ALA A 129 -29.08 -24.58 -20.14
C ALA A 129 -29.55 -23.92 -18.84
N VAL A 130 -28.80 -22.92 -18.35
CA VAL A 130 -29.16 -22.16 -17.15
C VAL A 130 -30.34 -21.24 -17.43
N VAL A 131 -30.35 -20.54 -18.58
CA VAL A 131 -31.47 -19.67 -18.97
C VAL A 131 -32.76 -20.49 -19.12
N HIS A 132 -32.72 -21.63 -19.81
CA HIS A 132 -33.91 -22.48 -19.99
C HIS A 132 -34.40 -23.09 -18.67
N TRP A 133 -33.49 -23.42 -17.75
CA TRP A 133 -33.87 -23.91 -16.42
C TRP A 133 -34.51 -22.81 -15.56
N LEU A 134 -33.98 -21.58 -15.63
CA LEU A 134 -34.49 -20.42 -14.91
C LEU A 134 -35.87 -19.98 -15.42
N ASP A 135 -36.08 -19.97 -16.73
CA ASP A 135 -37.36 -19.64 -17.36
C ASP A 135 -38.46 -20.64 -16.95
N GLY A 136 -38.12 -21.94 -16.91
CA GLY A 136 -39.01 -22.98 -16.38
C GLY A 136 -39.33 -22.87 -14.88
N LYS A 137 -38.61 -22.02 -14.15
CA LYS A 137 -38.85 -21.70 -12.74
C LYS A 137 -39.40 -20.28 -12.52
N GLY A 138 -39.57 -19.49 -13.58
CA GLY A 138 -40.02 -18.09 -13.50
C GLY A 138 -39.02 -17.15 -12.82
N LEU A 139 -37.71 -17.45 -12.91
CA LEU A 139 -36.64 -16.66 -12.30
C LEU A 139 -35.85 -15.92 -13.38
N GLU A 140 -35.52 -14.66 -13.11
CA GLU A 140 -34.72 -13.83 -14.03
C GLU A 140 -33.22 -13.94 -13.73
N LEU A 141 -32.39 -14.03 -14.78
CA LEU A 141 -30.94 -14.09 -14.63
C LEU A 141 -30.37 -12.71 -14.31
N VAL A 142 -30.10 -12.45 -13.02
CA VAL A 142 -29.37 -11.25 -12.61
C VAL A 142 -27.86 -11.53 -12.65
N VAL A 143 -27.15 -10.86 -13.56
CA VAL A 143 -25.68 -10.90 -13.59
C VAL A 143 -25.15 -10.15 -12.36
N SER A 144 -24.46 -10.85 -11.47
CA SER A 144 -23.79 -10.20 -10.34
C SER A 144 -22.66 -9.31 -10.86
N VAL A 145 -22.90 -8.00 -10.96
CA VAL A 145 -21.86 -7.02 -11.21
C VAL A 145 -21.07 -6.86 -9.92
N SER A 146 -19.77 -7.16 -9.94
CA SER A 146 -18.94 -6.97 -8.77
C SER A 146 -18.83 -5.47 -8.47
N SER A 147 -19.29 -5.06 -7.31
CA SER A 147 -19.33 -3.66 -6.85
C SER A 147 -17.95 -3.05 -6.54
N GLY A 148 -16.86 -3.74 -6.87
CA GLY A 148 -15.50 -3.29 -6.58
C GLY A 148 -14.89 -2.53 -7.74
N ASP A 149 -14.08 -1.52 -7.45
CA ASP A 149 -13.30 -0.78 -8.43
C ASP A 149 -11.80 -1.08 -8.30
N THR A 150 -11.11 -1.07 -9.44
CA THR A 150 -9.67 -1.36 -9.57
C THR A 150 -8.97 -0.27 -10.37
N LEU A 151 -7.74 0.06 -9.97
CA LEU A 151 -6.86 0.97 -10.71
C LEU A 151 -6.37 0.30 -12.00
N ALA A 152 -6.43 1.01 -13.13
CA ALA A 152 -6.00 0.52 -14.43
C ALA A 152 -5.28 1.62 -15.24
N PRO A 153 -4.37 1.25 -16.15
CA PRO A 153 -3.79 2.22 -17.08
C PRO A 153 -4.87 2.78 -18.02
N GLU A 154 -4.64 3.99 -18.53
CA GLU A 154 -5.56 4.69 -19.43
C GLU A 154 -5.82 3.92 -20.74
N SER A 155 -4.84 3.13 -21.18
CA SER A 155 -4.92 2.23 -22.34
C SER A 155 -5.93 1.08 -22.18
N ASP A 156 -6.43 0.82 -20.97
CA ASP A 156 -7.45 -0.21 -20.74
C ASP A 156 -8.75 0.20 -21.48
N PRO A 157 -9.39 -0.68 -22.27
CA PRO A 157 -10.56 -0.31 -23.08
C PRO A 157 -11.82 0.02 -22.25
N ARG A 158 -11.83 -0.29 -20.96
CA ARG A 158 -13.01 -0.10 -20.10
C ARG A 158 -13.25 1.39 -19.78
N PRO A 159 -14.52 1.81 -19.64
CA PRO A 159 -14.84 3.18 -19.26
C PRO A 159 -14.40 3.46 -17.82
N ALA A 160 -13.96 4.70 -17.57
CA ALA A 160 -13.64 5.15 -16.22
C ALA A 160 -14.92 5.23 -15.39
N VAL A 161 -14.87 4.73 -14.15
CA VAL A 161 -16.00 4.87 -13.22
C VAL A 161 -15.97 6.29 -12.66
N LEU A 162 -16.96 7.09 -13.03
CA LEU A 162 -17.15 8.44 -12.50
C LEU A 162 -17.66 8.34 -11.06
N GLN A 163 -16.80 8.65 -10.08
CA GLN A 163 -17.12 8.60 -8.64
C GLN A 163 -18.01 9.78 -8.16
N ILE A 164 -18.82 10.34 -9.06
CA ILE A 164 -19.65 11.54 -8.82
C ILE A 164 -20.55 11.34 -7.59
N GLY A 165 -21.09 10.14 -7.39
CA GLY A 165 -21.94 9.83 -6.24
C GLY A 165 -21.25 10.03 -4.88
N GLN A 166 -20.01 9.56 -4.72
CA GLN A 166 -19.27 9.72 -3.47
C GLN A 166 -18.88 11.18 -3.22
N GLN A 167 -18.51 11.91 -4.30
CA GLN A 167 -18.15 13.32 -4.22
C GLN A 167 -19.35 14.20 -3.85
N LEU A 168 -20.52 13.94 -4.42
CA LEU A 168 -21.77 14.63 -4.06
C LEU A 168 -22.16 14.35 -2.62
N THR A 169 -22.05 13.11 -2.15
CA THR A 169 -22.38 12.76 -0.76
C THR A 169 -21.45 13.47 0.23
N ALA A 170 -20.14 13.52 -0.05
CA ALA A 170 -19.15 14.23 0.77
C ALA A 170 -19.28 15.76 0.71
N ALA A 171 -19.76 16.32 -0.41
CA ALA A 171 -20.05 17.74 -0.53
C ALA A 171 -21.33 18.13 0.23
N LEU A 172 -22.39 17.30 0.13
CA LEU A 172 -23.66 17.50 0.82
C LEU A 172 -23.54 17.32 2.34
N SER A 173 -22.69 16.41 2.81
CA SER A 173 -22.44 16.24 4.26
C SER A 173 -21.70 17.42 4.92
N LYS A 174 -21.18 18.37 4.14
CA LYS A 174 -20.58 19.62 4.65
C LYS A 174 -21.58 20.78 4.68
N LEU A 175 -22.77 20.59 4.11
CA LEU A 175 -23.86 21.58 4.05
C LEU A 175 -24.97 21.31 5.09
N VAL A 176 -24.90 20.17 5.80
CA VAL A 176 -25.73 19.82 6.96
C VAL A 176 -24.86 19.92 8.21
#